data_AF-A0A430B2V6-F1
#
_entry.id   AF-A0A430B2V6-F1
#
_cell.length_a   1.000
_cell.length_b   1.000
_cell.length_c   1.000
_cell.angle_alpha   90.00
_cell.angle_beta   90.00
_cell.angle_gamma   90.00
#
_symmetry.space_group_name_H-M   'P 1'
#
loop_
_entity.id
_entity.type
_entity.pdbx_description
1 polymer ?
#
loop_
_entity_poly.entity_id
_entity_poly.type
_entity_poly.pdbx_seq_one_letter_code
_entity_poly.pdbx_strand_id
1 'polypeptide(L)'
;MTNLNQLSTNVSVVHRSSQKFYDKYGEQFGLGAGQFNFLIAINEYEGITMKALAQSGAYDKALVSKAVNKLTELGLVRTEINRDDKRERFLFSTDRTKEIMKDLYLIRRDWFNQLTKGLSEAEIAEYLRIQQRIADNALNVEEQENIAMEFFGFQKLTLLDYPGKMAATVFTGGCNMRCPFCHNADLVFLPADLPSVSAQEVLAYLKKRQGVLEGICISGGEPLLHAKQLRPFLVQCKALGLSVKIDTNGSYPEVLAAYIAEGLVDYVAMDVKNGLSKYPETSGLTRSNAVWLKKIQQSIDLLINGGTDYEFRTTVVAEYHEASDMDEIGKLIEGAKRCYLQKFVDSGKTIAQGLHARNDEEMVEYAEILKKYVKEVGVRGIGGR
;
A
#
# COMPACT_ATOMS: atom_id res chain seq x y z
N MET A 1 -32.51 -16.90 5.81
CA MET A 1 -31.41 -16.01 5.35
C MET A 1 -31.63 -14.64 5.95
N THR A 2 -30.67 -14.13 6.71
CA THR A 2 -30.73 -12.77 7.26
C THR A 2 -30.59 -11.77 6.11
N ASN A 3 -31.56 -10.88 5.93
CA ASN A 3 -31.51 -9.87 4.87
C ASN A 3 -30.64 -8.69 5.29
N LEU A 4 -29.36 -8.71 4.90
CA LEU A 4 -28.39 -7.66 5.24
C LEU A 4 -28.79 -6.26 4.74
N ASN A 5 -29.65 -6.15 3.71
CA ASN A 5 -30.16 -4.85 3.24
C ASN A 5 -31.03 -4.13 4.29
N GLN A 6 -31.59 -4.87 5.25
CA GLN A 6 -32.34 -4.27 6.35
C GLN A 6 -31.43 -3.53 7.33
N LEU A 7 -30.13 -3.85 7.44
CA LEU A 7 -29.22 -3.18 8.36
C LEU A 7 -29.08 -1.69 8.02
N SER A 8 -28.71 -1.39 6.77
CA SER A 8 -28.56 -0.01 6.28
C SER A 8 -29.89 0.77 6.37
N THR A 9 -30.99 0.10 6.01
CA THR A 9 -32.33 0.68 6.09
C THR A 9 -32.70 1.04 7.54
N ASN A 10 -32.50 0.12 8.49
CA ASN A 10 -32.86 0.32 9.89
C ASN A 10 -32.00 1.39 10.56
N VAL A 11 -30.67 1.39 10.32
CA VAL A 11 -29.77 2.45 10.81
C VAL A 11 -30.22 3.82 10.29
N SER A 12 -30.56 3.91 9.00
CA SER A 12 -31.04 5.14 8.39
C SER A 12 -32.38 5.61 8.96
N VAL A 13 -33.30 4.69 9.28
CA VAL A 13 -34.59 5.00 9.92
C VAL A 13 -34.36 5.57 11.31
N VAL A 14 -33.55 4.91 12.14
CA VAL A 14 -33.23 5.40 13.50
C VAL A 14 -32.55 6.76 13.45
N HIS A 15 -31.58 6.94 12.55
CA HIS A 15 -30.90 8.22 12.37
C HIS A 15 -31.86 9.36 12.00
N ARG A 16 -32.67 9.20 10.94
CA ARG A 16 -33.61 10.24 10.50
C ARG A 16 -34.70 10.52 11.53
N SER A 17 -35.19 9.50 12.24
CA SER A 17 -36.15 9.70 13.34
C SER A 17 -35.52 10.47 14.49
N SER A 18 -34.26 10.20 14.83
CA SER A 18 -33.52 10.94 15.85
C SER A 18 -33.32 12.41 15.45
N GLN A 19 -32.97 12.68 14.19
CA GLN A 19 -32.86 14.05 13.69
C GLN A 19 -34.18 14.81 13.84
N LYS A 20 -35.30 14.25 13.37
CA LYS A 20 -36.63 14.86 13.52
C LYS A 20 -37.03 15.11 14.97
N PHE A 21 -36.70 14.17 15.86
CA PHE A 21 -36.97 14.31 17.29
C PHE A 21 -36.19 15.50 17.87
N TYR A 22 -34.87 15.54 17.65
CA TYR A 22 -34.04 16.62 18.19
C TYR A 22 -34.31 17.97 17.55
N ASP A 23 -34.66 18.03 16.27
CA ASP A 23 -35.12 19.28 15.64
C ASP A 23 -36.37 19.82 16.33
N LYS A 24 -37.37 18.96 16.57
CA LYS A 24 -38.63 19.35 17.21
C LYS A 24 -38.43 19.86 18.64
N TYR A 25 -37.67 19.13 19.47
CA TYR A 25 -37.52 19.48 20.88
C TYR A 25 -36.39 20.48 21.14
N GLY A 26 -35.44 20.60 20.20
CA GLY A 26 -34.37 21.60 20.21
C GLY A 26 -34.82 22.99 19.77
N GLU A 27 -35.91 23.10 19.01
CA GLU A 27 -36.43 24.35 18.46
C GLU A 27 -36.66 25.42 19.54
N GLN A 28 -37.18 25.03 20.72
CA GLN A 28 -37.41 25.95 21.85
C GLN A 28 -36.12 26.61 22.39
N PHE A 29 -34.95 26.01 22.09
CA PHE A 29 -33.63 26.52 22.44
C PHE A 29 -32.91 27.16 21.24
N GLY A 30 -33.55 27.22 20.07
CA GLY A 30 -32.95 27.65 18.82
C GLY A 30 -31.95 26.63 18.24
N LEU A 31 -32.05 25.36 18.63
CA LEU A 31 -31.13 24.30 18.23
C LEU A 31 -31.77 23.38 17.18
N GLY A 32 -31.03 23.10 16.10
CA GLY A 32 -31.28 21.93 15.25
C GLY A 32 -30.56 20.69 15.80
N ALA A 33 -30.86 19.52 15.24
CA ALA A 33 -30.35 18.24 15.72
C ALA A 33 -28.81 18.13 15.73
N GLY A 34 -28.15 18.71 14.73
CA GLY A 34 -26.70 18.80 14.69
C GLY A 34 -26.14 19.66 15.82
N GLN A 35 -26.70 20.86 16.03
CA GLN A 35 -26.31 21.75 17.12
C GLN A 35 -26.59 21.13 18.50
N PHE A 36 -27.72 20.44 18.64
CA PHE A 36 -28.11 19.74 19.87
C PHE A 36 -27.05 18.73 20.29
N ASN A 37 -26.66 17.83 19.36
CA ASN A 37 -25.66 16.80 19.65
C ASN A 37 -24.27 17.39 19.92
N PHE A 38 -23.84 18.39 19.15
CA PHE A 38 -22.54 19.02 19.36
C PHE A 38 -22.47 19.83 20.66
N LEU A 39 -23.54 20.52 21.05
CA LEU A 39 -23.56 21.28 22.30
C LEU A 39 -23.41 20.35 23.52
N ILE A 40 -24.10 19.21 23.49
CA ILE A 40 -23.95 18.19 24.53
C ILE A 40 -22.52 17.65 24.56
N ALA A 41 -21.95 17.30 23.41
CA ALA A 41 -20.57 16.79 23.33
C ALA A 41 -19.55 17.81 23.84
N ILE A 42 -19.69 19.09 23.50
CA ILE A 42 -18.80 20.16 23.99
C ILE A 42 -18.90 20.32 25.51
N ASN A 43 -20.12 20.23 26.07
CA ASN A 43 -20.32 20.32 27.53
C ASN A 43 -19.76 19.10 28.28
N GLU A 44 -19.85 17.89 27.69
CA GLU A 44 -19.30 16.67 28.29
C GLU A 44 -17.77 16.61 28.19
N TYR A 45 -17.20 17.24 27.16
CA TYR A 45 -15.77 17.24 26.87
C TYR A 45 -15.27 18.69 26.69
N GLU A 46 -15.25 19.46 27.78
CA GLU A 46 -14.76 20.83 27.79
C GLU A 46 -13.33 20.91 27.24
N GLY A 47 -13.09 21.84 26.32
CA GLY A 47 -11.80 21.98 25.63
C GLY A 47 -11.63 21.03 24.43
N ILE A 48 -12.69 20.36 23.96
CA ILE A 48 -12.64 19.62 22.69
C ILE A 48 -12.38 20.59 21.51
N THR A 49 -11.62 20.14 20.51
CA THR A 49 -11.41 20.92 19.28
C THR A 49 -12.47 20.60 18.23
N MET A 50 -12.71 21.52 17.29
CA MET A 50 -13.57 21.22 16.13
C MET A 50 -13.10 19.99 15.33
N LYS A 51 -11.78 19.77 15.28
CA LYS A 51 -11.17 18.60 14.63
C LYS A 51 -11.52 17.30 15.36
N ALA A 52 -11.35 17.28 16.69
CA ALA A 52 -11.72 16.12 17.50
C ALA A 52 -13.22 15.83 17.44
N LEU A 53 -14.06 16.87 17.43
CA LEU A 53 -15.51 16.75 17.30
C LEU A 53 -15.93 16.20 15.92
N ALA A 54 -15.22 16.56 14.85
CA ALA A 54 -15.43 15.96 13.54
C ALA A 54 -15.05 14.46 13.53
N GLN A 55 -13.93 14.12 14.19
CA GLN A 55 -13.43 12.74 14.26
C GLN A 55 -14.32 11.81 15.10
N SER A 56 -14.94 12.31 16.18
CA SER A 56 -15.73 11.47 17.11
C SER A 56 -16.99 10.84 16.50
N GLY A 57 -17.42 11.29 15.31
CA GLY A 57 -18.58 10.73 14.61
C GLY A 57 -18.46 10.75 13.09
N ALA A 58 -17.24 10.83 12.55
CA ALA A 58 -16.97 10.94 11.11
C ALA A 58 -17.80 12.03 10.41
N TYR A 59 -17.92 13.19 11.05
CA TYR A 59 -18.67 14.32 10.52
C TYR A 59 -17.85 15.14 9.52
N ASP A 60 -18.52 15.67 8.50
CA ASP A 60 -17.93 16.65 7.60
C ASP A 60 -17.46 17.91 8.37
N LYS A 61 -16.25 18.40 8.06
CA LYS A 61 -15.65 19.54 8.76
C LYS A 61 -16.44 20.84 8.56
N ALA A 62 -17.05 21.04 7.40
CA ALA A 62 -17.87 22.22 7.14
C ALA A 62 -19.19 22.17 7.92
N LEU A 63 -19.78 20.97 8.07
CA LEU A 63 -20.94 20.76 8.94
C LEU A 63 -20.63 21.11 10.39
N VAL A 64 -19.53 20.58 10.94
CA VAL A 64 -19.10 20.87 12.32
C VAL A 64 -18.86 22.36 12.51
N SER A 65 -18.10 22.98 11.60
CA SER A 65 -17.81 24.41 11.64
C SER A 65 -19.08 25.26 11.63
N LYS A 66 -20.02 24.97 10.73
CA LYS A 66 -21.32 25.68 10.64
C LYS A 66 -22.14 25.55 11.92
N ALA A 67 -22.19 24.35 12.50
CA ALA A 67 -22.95 24.12 13.73
C ALA A 67 -22.31 24.81 14.94
N VAL A 68 -20.99 24.75 15.11
CA VAL A 68 -20.27 25.41 16.21
C VAL A 68 -20.35 26.94 16.09
N ASN A 69 -20.26 27.49 14.88
CA ASN A 69 -20.47 28.93 14.66
C ASN A 69 -21.87 29.34 15.11
N LYS A 70 -22.90 28.54 14.76
CA LYS A 70 -24.27 28.83 15.21
C LYS A 70 -24.43 28.78 16.73
N LEU A 71 -23.81 27.79 17.38
CA LEU A 71 -23.79 27.69 18.85
C LEU A 71 -23.09 28.90 19.51
N THR A 72 -22.05 29.43 18.85
CA THR A 72 -21.34 30.63 19.30
C THR A 72 -22.21 31.88 19.14
N GLU A 73 -22.91 32.04 18.01
CA GLU A 73 -23.89 33.12 17.81
C GLU A 73 -25.02 33.11 18.85
N LEU A 74 -25.47 31.91 19.24
CA LEU A 74 -26.46 31.73 20.30
C LEU A 74 -25.88 31.99 21.71
N GLY A 75 -24.58 32.24 21.84
CA GLY A 75 -23.91 32.45 23.13
C GLY A 75 -23.88 31.19 24.01
N LEU A 76 -24.00 30.00 23.41
CA LEU A 76 -23.99 28.71 24.11
C LEU A 76 -22.59 28.10 24.15
N VAL A 77 -21.77 28.42 23.17
CA VAL A 77 -20.37 27.97 23.09
C VAL A 77 -19.46 29.18 22.98
N ARG A 78 -18.32 29.13 23.66
CA ARG A 78 -17.22 30.07 23.48
C ARG A 78 -16.01 29.33 22.91
N THR A 79 -15.19 30.05 22.14
CA THR A 79 -13.98 29.48 21.53
C THR A 79 -12.74 30.15 22.10
N GLU A 80 -11.70 29.37 22.36
CA GLU A 80 -10.37 29.86 22.70
C GLU A 80 -9.35 29.40 21.66
N ILE A 81 -8.35 30.23 21.39
CA ILE A 81 -7.28 29.90 20.43
C ILE A 81 -6.32 28.91 21.09
N ASN A 82 -6.02 27.81 20.40
CA ASN A 82 -4.92 26.93 20.80
C ASN A 82 -3.59 27.67 20.61
N ARG A 83 -2.81 27.82 21.70
CA ARG A 83 -1.55 28.57 21.68
C ARG A 83 -0.44 27.86 20.88
N ASP A 84 -0.53 26.54 20.76
CA ASP A 84 0.47 25.70 20.09
C ASP A 84 0.19 25.54 18.59
N ASP A 85 -1.09 25.46 18.19
CA ASP A 85 -1.53 25.60 16.79
C ASP A 85 -2.64 26.64 16.68
N LYS A 86 -2.31 27.86 16.24
CA LYS A 86 -3.26 28.98 16.12
C LYS A 86 -4.42 28.71 15.15
N ARG A 87 -4.37 27.63 14.37
CA ARG A 87 -5.46 27.21 13.47
C ARG A 87 -6.49 26.33 14.18
N GLU A 88 -6.17 25.80 15.36
CA GLU A 88 -7.09 25.05 16.19
C GLU A 88 -7.75 25.96 17.24
N ARG A 89 -9.01 25.66 17.53
CA ARG A 89 -9.80 26.33 18.56
C ARG A 89 -10.36 25.30 19.51
N PHE A 90 -10.19 25.57 20.80
CA PHE A 90 -10.84 24.84 21.87
C PHE A 90 -12.24 25.37 22.10
N LEU A 91 -13.19 24.47 22.32
CA LEU A 91 -14.60 24.77 22.50
C LEU A 91 -14.98 24.55 23.95
N PHE A 92 -15.70 25.51 24.52
CA PHE A 92 -16.17 25.45 25.90
C PHE A 92 -17.65 25.85 25.98
N SER A 93 -18.40 25.24 26.89
CA SER A 93 -19.75 25.71 27.20
C SER A 93 -19.72 27.06 27.93
N THR A 94 -20.83 27.79 27.86
CA THR A 94 -21.06 29.04 28.60
C THR A 94 -21.99 28.80 29.80
N ASP A 95 -22.11 29.79 30.68
CA ASP A 95 -23.08 29.70 31.78
C ASP A 95 -24.52 29.58 31.28
N ARG A 96 -24.84 30.22 30.14
CA ARG A 96 -26.13 30.05 29.46
C ARG A 96 -26.39 28.59 29.06
N THR A 97 -25.35 27.86 28.64
CA THR A 97 -25.49 26.43 28.35
C THR A 97 -25.85 25.63 29.60
N LYS A 98 -25.26 25.95 30.75
CA LYS A 98 -25.58 25.28 32.02
C LYS A 98 -27.05 25.44 32.41
N GLU A 99 -27.65 26.59 32.11
CA GLU A 99 -29.08 26.86 32.37
C GLU A 99 -29.99 25.91 31.60
N ILE A 100 -29.65 25.55 30.35
CA ILE A 100 -30.48 24.69 29.50
C ILE A 100 -30.04 23.22 29.47
N MET A 101 -28.82 22.91 29.90
CA MET A 101 -28.22 21.57 29.72
C MET A 101 -29.00 20.46 30.41
N LYS A 102 -29.59 20.75 31.58
CA LYS A 102 -30.47 19.80 32.27
C LYS A 102 -31.64 19.36 31.39
N ASP A 103 -32.28 20.30 30.70
CA ASP A 103 -33.42 20.00 29.83
C ASP A 103 -32.98 19.21 28.59
N LEU A 104 -31.83 19.57 28.01
CA LEU A 104 -31.25 18.82 26.88
C LEU A 104 -30.94 17.36 27.27
N TYR A 105 -30.40 17.13 28.47
CA TYR A 105 -30.16 15.78 28.97
C TYR A 105 -31.45 14.99 29.20
N LEU A 106 -32.51 15.63 29.70
CA LEU A 106 -33.82 14.99 29.85
C LEU A 106 -34.41 14.62 28.48
N ILE A 107 -34.35 15.52 27.50
CA ILE A 107 -34.79 15.26 26.12
C ILE A 107 -34.02 14.08 25.51
N ARG A 108 -32.69 14.04 25.67
CA ARG A 108 -31.84 12.95 25.18
C ARG A 108 -32.20 11.62 25.85
N ARG A 109 -32.40 11.62 27.17
CA ARG A 109 -32.81 10.43 27.93
C ARG A 109 -34.17 9.92 27.47
N ASP A 110 -35.14 10.80 27.31
CA ASP A 110 -36.50 10.43 26.91
C ASP A 110 -36.52 9.84 25.49
N TRP A 111 -35.67 10.35 24.59
CA TRP A 111 -35.46 9.73 23.28
C TRP A 111 -34.88 8.33 23.37
N PHE A 112 -33.82 8.14 24.17
CA PHE A 112 -33.21 6.82 24.33
C PHE A 112 -34.19 5.82 24.95
N ASN A 113 -34.94 6.21 25.98
CA ASN A 113 -35.99 5.38 26.57
C ASN A 113 -37.06 4.97 25.54
N GLN A 114 -37.40 5.86 24.61
CA GLN A 114 -38.35 5.55 23.54
C GLN A 114 -37.75 4.58 22.52
N LEU A 115 -36.47 4.73 22.16
CA LEU A 115 -35.76 3.84 21.23
C LEU A 115 -35.56 2.42 21.80
N THR A 116 -35.33 2.31 23.10
CA THR A 116 -35.05 1.02 23.77
C THR A 116 -36.27 0.41 24.46
N LYS A 117 -37.46 0.97 24.23
CA LYS A 117 -38.70 0.50 24.87
C LYS A 117 -38.92 -1.00 24.58
N GLY A 118 -38.99 -1.79 25.66
CA GLY A 118 -39.21 -3.24 25.58
C GLY A 118 -37.94 -4.09 25.47
N LEU A 119 -36.75 -3.47 25.49
CA LEU A 119 -35.46 -4.17 25.55
C LEU A 119 -34.93 -4.24 26.99
N SER A 120 -34.31 -5.36 27.34
CA SER A 120 -33.56 -5.52 28.59
C SER A 120 -32.20 -4.83 28.54
N GLU A 121 -31.60 -4.55 29.70
CA GLU A 121 -30.25 -3.97 29.79
C GLU A 121 -29.20 -4.84 29.09
N ALA A 122 -29.34 -6.17 29.16
CA ALA A 122 -28.44 -7.11 28.49
C ALA A 122 -28.55 -7.03 26.96
N GLU A 123 -29.77 -6.90 26.42
CA GLU A 123 -29.99 -6.72 24.98
C GLU A 123 -29.43 -5.38 24.49
N ILE A 124 -29.60 -4.31 25.28
CA ILE A 124 -29.05 -3.00 24.95
C ILE A 124 -27.51 -3.05 24.94
N ALA A 125 -26.89 -3.65 25.96
CA ALA A 125 -25.43 -3.79 26.04
C ALA A 125 -24.88 -4.60 24.86
N GLU A 126 -25.54 -5.71 24.50
CA GLU A 126 -25.14 -6.54 23.36
C GLU A 126 -25.33 -5.81 22.03
N TYR A 127 -26.44 -5.06 21.87
CA TYR A 127 -26.67 -4.22 20.69
C TYR A 127 -25.55 -3.18 20.53
N LEU A 128 -25.21 -2.44 21.60
CA LEU A 128 -24.15 -1.43 21.58
C LEU A 128 -22.79 -2.06 21.23
N ARG A 129 -22.47 -3.23 21.78
CA ARG A 129 -21.24 -3.97 21.47
C ARG A 129 -21.17 -4.35 19.99
N ILE A 130 -22.26 -4.86 19.42
CA ILE A 130 -22.33 -5.23 18.00
C ILE A 130 -22.27 -3.99 17.12
N GLN A 131 -23.02 -2.94 17.47
CA GLN A 131 -23.07 -1.68 16.73
C GLN A 131 -21.70 -1.00 16.70
N GLN A 132 -20.99 -0.97 17.83
CA GLN A 132 -19.62 -0.44 17.90
C GLN A 132 -18.71 -1.19 16.93
N ARG A 133 -18.75 -2.53 16.92
CA ARG A 133 -17.95 -3.32 15.97
C ARG A 133 -18.31 -3.03 14.50
N ILE A 134 -19.59 -2.79 14.20
CA ILE A 134 -20.02 -2.41 12.84
C ILE A 134 -19.50 -1.00 12.49
N ALA A 135 -19.56 -0.05 13.42
CA ALA A 135 -19.05 1.29 13.24
C ALA A 135 -17.52 1.29 13.04
N ASP A 136 -16.78 0.55 13.86
CA ASP A 136 -15.34 0.35 13.71
C ASP A 136 -15.02 -0.23 12.32
N ASN A 137 -15.76 -1.25 11.89
CA ASN A 137 -15.61 -1.81 10.54
C ASN A 137 -15.87 -0.76 9.45
N ALA A 138 -16.88 0.10 9.61
CA ALA A 138 -17.21 1.15 8.62
C ALA A 138 -16.13 2.24 8.56
N LEU A 139 -15.57 2.66 9.70
CA LEU A 139 -14.47 3.62 9.77
C LEU A 139 -13.18 3.05 9.19
N ASN A 140 -12.94 1.75 9.38
CA ASN A 140 -11.80 1.04 8.79
C ASN A 140 -11.87 0.94 7.26
N VAL A 141 -13.03 1.16 6.61
CA VAL A 141 -13.14 1.19 5.14
C VAL A 141 -12.44 2.42 4.55
N GLU A 142 -12.39 3.55 5.28
CA GLU A 142 -11.66 4.75 4.83
C GLU A 142 -10.14 4.63 5.01
N GLU A 143 -9.65 3.84 5.98
CA GLU A 143 -8.22 3.53 6.15
C GLU A 143 -7.76 2.33 5.31
N GLN A 144 -8.68 1.44 4.93
CA GLN A 144 -8.48 0.38 3.95
C GLN A 144 -8.95 0.85 2.58
N GLU A 145 -8.24 1.81 1.97
CA GLU A 145 -8.21 1.83 0.51
C GLU A 145 -7.86 0.41 0.06
N ASN A 146 -8.82 -0.27 -0.59
CA ASN A 146 -8.70 -1.62 -1.10
C ASN A 146 -7.29 -1.83 -1.65
N ILE A 147 -6.49 -2.70 -1.00
CA ILE A 147 -5.34 -3.30 -1.66
C ILE A 147 -5.91 -4.24 -2.71
N ALA A 148 -6.41 -3.69 -3.81
CA ALA A 148 -6.94 -4.42 -4.97
C ALA A 148 -5.76 -4.88 -5.83
N MET A 149 -4.77 -5.52 -5.18
CA MET A 149 -3.62 -6.11 -5.82
C MET A 149 -3.73 -7.62 -5.71
N GLU A 150 -3.68 -8.26 -6.87
CA GLU A 150 -3.57 -9.70 -7.00
C GLU A 150 -2.13 -10.05 -7.36
N PHE A 151 -1.61 -11.10 -6.74
CA PHE A 151 -0.33 -11.71 -7.09
C PHE A 151 -0.58 -13.05 -7.79
N PHE A 152 0.22 -13.38 -8.79
CA PHE A 152 0.06 -14.59 -9.63
C PHE A 152 1.11 -15.65 -9.30
N GLY A 153 1.55 -15.65 -8.05
CA GLY A 153 2.49 -16.58 -7.49
C GLY A 153 2.82 -16.17 -6.06
N PHE A 154 2.94 -17.15 -5.16
CA PHE A 154 3.29 -16.89 -3.77
C PHE A 154 4.10 -18.02 -3.18
N GLN A 155 5.41 -17.79 -3.11
CA GLN A 155 6.34 -18.65 -2.40
C GLN A 155 6.38 -18.25 -0.93
N LYS A 156 5.75 -19.07 -0.09
CA LYS A 156 5.54 -18.83 1.34
C LYS A 156 6.81 -18.79 2.19
N LEU A 157 7.92 -19.33 1.69
CA LEU A 157 9.24 -19.28 2.30
C LEU A 157 10.33 -19.49 1.23
N THR A 158 11.36 -18.66 1.25
CA THR A 158 12.55 -18.74 0.41
C THR A 158 13.78 -18.31 1.21
N LEU A 159 14.93 -18.92 0.90
CA LEU A 159 16.24 -18.51 1.39
C LEU A 159 17.10 -17.92 0.27
N LEU A 160 16.59 -17.92 -0.97
CA LEU A 160 17.34 -17.60 -2.18
C LEU A 160 16.98 -16.22 -2.72
N ASP A 161 15.70 -15.84 -2.67
CA ASP A 161 15.24 -14.65 -3.37
C ASP A 161 15.52 -13.36 -2.61
N TYR A 162 15.90 -13.42 -1.34
CA TYR A 162 16.33 -12.25 -0.55
C TYR A 162 17.69 -12.55 0.09
N PRO A 163 18.77 -11.86 -0.34
CA PRO A 163 20.10 -12.08 0.20
C PRO A 163 20.16 -11.94 1.72
N GLY A 164 20.54 -13.04 2.40
CA GLY A 164 20.73 -13.06 3.85
C GLY A 164 19.45 -12.98 4.67
N LYS A 165 18.27 -13.22 4.08
CA LYS A 165 16.98 -13.15 4.78
C LYS A 165 16.12 -14.37 4.54
N MET A 166 15.49 -14.87 5.59
CA MET A 166 14.33 -15.75 5.46
C MET A 166 13.14 -14.94 4.98
N ALA A 167 12.74 -15.10 3.71
CA ALA A 167 11.73 -14.26 3.09
C ALA A 167 10.56 -15.05 2.50
N ALA A 168 9.50 -14.34 2.13
CA ALA A 168 8.52 -14.84 1.18
C ALA A 168 8.69 -14.13 -0.17
N THR A 169 8.25 -14.74 -1.27
CA THR A 169 8.26 -14.11 -2.60
C THR A 169 6.86 -14.07 -3.17
N VAL A 170 6.44 -12.91 -3.67
CA VAL A 170 5.20 -12.76 -4.44
C VAL A 170 5.49 -12.27 -5.85
N PHE A 171 4.67 -12.70 -6.79
CA PHE A 171 4.88 -12.44 -8.21
C PHE A 171 3.76 -11.55 -8.76
N THR A 172 4.10 -10.36 -9.25
CA THR A 172 3.14 -9.47 -9.91
C THR A 172 2.81 -9.97 -11.30
N GLY A 173 1.59 -9.70 -11.74
CA GLY A 173 1.17 -9.95 -13.11
C GLY A 173 1.38 -8.74 -14.02
N GLY A 174 1.71 -8.96 -15.28
CA GLY A 174 1.90 -7.91 -16.28
C GLY A 174 3.33 -7.37 -16.31
N CYS A 175 3.87 -7.19 -17.51
CA CYS A 175 5.18 -6.61 -17.74
C CYS A 175 5.13 -5.70 -18.98
N ASN A 176 5.88 -4.60 -18.94
CA ASN A 176 6.02 -3.68 -20.08
C ASN A 176 7.09 -4.12 -21.09
N MET A 177 7.84 -5.18 -20.79
CA MET A 177 8.83 -5.80 -21.68
C MET A 177 8.31 -7.14 -22.24
N ARG A 178 8.95 -7.63 -23.31
CA ARG A 178 8.67 -8.91 -23.96
C ARG A 178 9.98 -9.67 -24.21
N CYS A 179 10.81 -9.79 -23.17
CA CYS A 179 12.11 -10.44 -23.26
C CYS A 179 11.95 -11.85 -23.87
N PRO A 180 12.64 -12.19 -24.97
CA PRO A 180 12.47 -13.48 -25.64
C PRO A 180 12.68 -14.68 -24.69
N PHE A 181 13.60 -14.54 -23.75
CA PHE A 181 13.99 -15.52 -22.73
C PHE A 181 13.21 -15.40 -21.41
N CYS A 182 12.06 -14.71 -21.37
CA CYS A 182 11.30 -14.58 -20.13
C CYS A 182 10.82 -15.96 -19.64
N HIS A 183 11.36 -16.41 -18.50
CA HIS A 183 10.96 -17.68 -17.88
C HIS A 183 9.50 -17.72 -17.44
N ASN A 184 8.92 -16.54 -17.19
CA ASN A 184 7.56 -16.34 -16.67
C ASN A 184 6.63 -15.72 -17.73
N ALA A 185 6.60 -16.24 -18.95
CA ALA A 185 5.77 -15.68 -20.03
C ALA A 185 4.29 -15.57 -19.65
N ASP A 186 3.77 -16.50 -18.85
CA ASP A 186 2.39 -16.47 -18.34
C ASP A 186 2.12 -15.19 -17.51
N LEU A 187 3.11 -14.69 -16.76
CA LEU A 187 2.99 -13.41 -16.05
C LEU A 187 3.04 -12.20 -16.99
N VAL A 188 3.59 -12.34 -18.19
CA VAL A 188 3.65 -11.26 -19.18
C VAL A 188 2.33 -11.11 -19.93
N PHE A 189 1.71 -12.24 -20.31
CA PHE A 189 0.48 -12.27 -21.10
C PHE A 189 -0.80 -12.40 -20.27
N LEU A 190 -0.69 -12.84 -19.01
CA LEU A 190 -1.79 -13.02 -18.06
C LEU A 190 -3.00 -13.76 -18.64
N PRO A 191 -2.90 -15.08 -18.85
CA PRO A 191 -4.07 -15.91 -19.16
C PRO A 191 -5.20 -15.68 -18.15
N ALA A 192 -6.44 -15.67 -18.63
CA ALA A 192 -7.61 -15.34 -17.79
C ALA A 192 -7.84 -16.33 -16.64
N ASP A 193 -7.32 -17.55 -16.76
CA ASP A 193 -7.42 -18.63 -15.79
C ASP A 193 -6.16 -18.78 -14.91
N LEU A 194 -5.18 -17.87 -15.04
CA LEU A 194 -3.97 -17.92 -14.24
C LEU A 194 -4.33 -17.72 -12.75
N PRO A 195 -3.99 -18.68 -11.85
CA PRO A 195 -4.34 -18.56 -10.45
C PRO A 195 -3.71 -17.32 -9.81
N SER A 196 -4.50 -16.61 -9.01
CA SER A 196 -4.05 -15.47 -8.22
C SER A 196 -4.24 -15.70 -6.72
N VAL A 197 -3.57 -14.86 -5.94
CA VAL A 197 -3.74 -14.72 -4.50
C VAL A 197 -3.84 -13.24 -4.18
N SER A 198 -4.82 -12.89 -3.36
CA SER A 198 -5.05 -11.51 -2.99
C SER A 198 -3.95 -10.99 -2.06
N ALA A 199 -3.66 -9.70 -2.14
CA ALA A 199 -2.74 -9.05 -1.22
C ALA A 199 -3.15 -9.23 0.26
N GLN A 200 -4.45 -9.29 0.55
CA GLN A 200 -4.98 -9.54 1.88
C GLN A 200 -4.61 -10.93 2.39
N GLU A 201 -4.72 -11.97 1.55
CA GLU A 201 -4.31 -13.33 1.90
C GLU A 201 -2.80 -13.42 2.14
N VAL A 202 -2.00 -12.74 1.31
CA VAL A 202 -0.55 -12.65 1.51
C VAL A 202 -0.24 -11.98 2.85
N LEU A 203 -0.83 -10.81 3.14
CA LEU A 203 -0.62 -10.08 4.39
C LEU A 203 -1.05 -10.90 5.62
N ALA A 204 -2.17 -11.61 5.53
CA ALA A 204 -2.63 -12.50 6.60
C ALA A 204 -1.60 -13.61 6.89
N TYR A 205 -1.00 -14.18 5.84
CA TYR A 205 0.08 -15.16 5.99
C TYR A 205 1.34 -14.53 6.60
N LEU A 206 1.78 -13.37 6.11
CA LEU A 206 2.97 -12.68 6.62
C LEU A 206 2.81 -12.34 8.10
N LYS A 207 1.64 -11.83 8.49
CA LYS A 207 1.32 -11.53 9.90
C LYS A 207 1.38 -12.79 10.77
N LYS A 208 0.87 -13.92 10.30
CA LYS A 208 0.97 -15.22 11.01
C LYS A 208 2.41 -15.70 11.19
N ARG A 209 3.33 -15.27 10.31
CA ARG A 209 4.75 -15.64 10.30
C ARG A 209 5.68 -14.54 10.81
N GLN A 210 5.13 -13.50 11.43
CA GLN A 210 5.92 -12.43 12.03
C GLN A 210 6.88 -13.01 13.08
N GLY A 211 8.15 -12.59 13.05
CA GLY A 211 9.23 -13.14 13.88
C GLY A 211 9.91 -14.38 13.30
N VAL A 212 9.37 -14.97 12.22
CA VAL A 212 10.06 -16.02 11.43
C VAL A 212 10.53 -15.44 10.10
N LEU A 213 9.61 -14.82 9.35
CA LEU A 213 9.98 -14.11 8.13
C LEU A 213 10.61 -12.78 8.50
N GLU A 214 11.77 -12.51 7.90
CA GLU A 214 12.52 -11.27 8.06
C GLU A 214 12.31 -10.33 6.87
N GLY A 215 11.83 -10.84 5.74
CA GLY A 215 11.61 -10.03 4.56
C GLY A 215 10.59 -10.57 3.58
N ILE A 216 10.33 -9.78 2.54
CA ILE A 216 9.51 -10.13 1.39
C ILE A 216 10.17 -9.65 0.10
N CYS A 217 10.21 -10.51 -0.91
CA CYS A 217 10.63 -10.20 -2.26
C CYS A 217 9.39 -10.00 -3.15
N ILE A 218 9.32 -8.86 -3.84
CA ILE A 218 8.31 -8.56 -4.85
C ILE A 218 8.96 -8.74 -6.22
N SER A 219 8.54 -9.77 -6.94
CA SER A 219 9.07 -10.15 -8.25
C SER A 219 7.92 -10.39 -9.25
N GLY A 220 8.14 -11.17 -10.30
CA GLY A 220 7.12 -11.53 -11.29
C GLY A 220 7.31 -10.88 -12.64
N GLY A 221 6.29 -10.17 -13.12
CA GLY A 221 6.35 -9.37 -14.33
C GLY A 221 7.21 -8.11 -14.13
N GLU A 222 6.58 -6.94 -13.99
CA GLU A 222 7.26 -5.73 -13.53
C GLU A 222 6.51 -5.16 -12.31
N PRO A 223 7.05 -5.30 -11.08
CA PRO A 223 6.38 -4.80 -9.88
C PRO A 223 6.04 -3.31 -9.92
N LEU A 224 6.95 -2.47 -10.44
CA LEU A 224 6.78 -1.02 -10.41
C LEU A 224 5.76 -0.49 -11.43
N LEU A 225 5.28 -1.35 -12.35
CA LEU A 225 4.12 -1.08 -13.19
C LEU A 225 2.86 -0.81 -12.35
N HIS A 226 2.78 -1.41 -11.16
CA HIS A 226 1.62 -1.38 -10.27
C HIS A 226 1.77 -0.35 -9.14
N ALA A 227 2.44 0.77 -9.39
CA ALA A 227 2.86 1.72 -8.37
C ALA A 227 1.74 2.17 -7.39
N LYS A 228 0.51 2.31 -7.87
CA LYS A 228 -0.61 2.76 -7.02
C LYS A 228 -1.11 1.63 -6.10
N GLN A 229 -1.20 0.42 -6.62
CA GLN A 229 -1.72 -0.75 -5.91
C GLN A 229 -0.67 -1.41 -5.01
N LEU A 230 0.60 -1.38 -5.42
CA LEU A 230 1.72 -1.96 -4.69
C LEU A 230 2.08 -1.15 -3.44
N ARG A 231 2.00 0.19 -3.49
CA ARG A 231 2.43 1.06 -2.38
C ARG A 231 1.72 0.73 -1.06
N PRO A 232 0.38 0.62 -0.97
CA PRO A 232 -0.30 0.25 0.27
C PRO A 232 0.14 -1.13 0.81
N PHE A 233 0.39 -2.09 -0.08
CA PHE A 233 0.91 -3.41 0.30
C PHE A 233 2.31 -3.32 0.93
N LEU A 234 3.20 -2.51 0.34
CA LEU A 234 4.55 -2.28 0.89
C LEU A 234 4.49 -1.62 2.27
N VAL A 235 3.64 -0.60 2.45
CA VAL A 235 3.43 0.07 3.74
C VAL A 235 3.05 -0.94 4.82
N GLN A 236 2.13 -1.86 4.52
CA GLN A 236 1.74 -2.90 5.47
C GLN A 236 2.86 -3.92 5.73
N CYS A 237 3.65 -4.29 4.71
CA CYS A 237 4.82 -5.14 4.91
C CYS A 237 5.85 -4.48 5.85
N LYS A 238 6.11 -3.18 5.68
CA LYS A 238 6.98 -2.41 6.58
C LYS A 238 6.40 -2.31 7.99
N ALA A 239 5.08 -2.12 8.14
CA ALA A 239 4.41 -2.11 9.44
C ALA A 239 4.49 -3.46 10.18
N LEU A 240 4.63 -4.58 9.46
CA LEU A 240 4.90 -5.90 10.03
C LEU A 240 6.38 -6.10 10.42
N GLY A 241 7.25 -5.13 10.14
CA GLY A 241 8.69 -5.19 10.45
C GLY A 241 9.51 -5.96 9.42
N LEU A 242 8.99 -6.21 8.22
CA LEU A 242 9.70 -6.93 7.17
C LEU A 242 10.63 -5.99 6.38
N SER A 243 11.81 -6.50 6.00
CA SER A 243 12.61 -5.90 4.94
C SER A 243 12.00 -6.21 3.57
N VAL A 244 11.97 -5.23 2.67
CA VAL A 244 11.37 -5.35 1.34
C VAL A 244 12.46 -5.37 0.28
N LYS A 245 12.39 -6.37 -0.61
CA LYS A 245 13.19 -6.46 -1.83
C LYS A 245 12.29 -6.31 -3.04
N ILE A 246 12.71 -5.50 -4.02
CA ILE A 246 12.05 -5.41 -5.31
C ILE A 246 12.97 -5.96 -6.41
N ASP A 247 12.42 -6.87 -7.21
CA ASP A 247 13.01 -7.32 -8.46
C ASP A 247 12.38 -6.51 -9.61
N THR A 248 13.17 -5.72 -10.35
CA THR A 248 12.65 -4.83 -11.39
C THR A 248 13.48 -4.90 -12.67
N ASN A 249 12.84 -4.64 -13.80
CA ASN A 249 13.51 -4.41 -15.08
C ASN A 249 14.05 -2.97 -15.22
N GLY A 250 13.83 -2.10 -14.22
CA GLY A 250 14.40 -0.75 -14.13
C GLY A 250 13.70 0.32 -14.96
N SER A 251 12.53 0.02 -15.53
CA SER A 251 11.85 0.94 -16.46
C SER A 251 10.98 2.03 -15.80
N TYR A 252 10.92 2.07 -14.46
CA TYR A 252 10.15 3.02 -13.66
C TYR A 252 11.01 3.72 -12.58
N PRO A 253 12.06 4.49 -12.97
CA PRO A 253 12.99 5.13 -12.03
C PRO A 253 12.29 6.02 -11.01
N GLU A 254 11.24 6.73 -11.43
CA GLU A 254 10.57 7.72 -10.59
C GLU A 254 9.77 7.05 -9.46
N VAL A 255 9.21 5.88 -9.73
CA VAL A 255 8.50 5.06 -8.73
C VAL A 255 9.52 4.44 -7.78
N LEU A 256 10.62 3.90 -8.32
CA LEU A 256 11.69 3.31 -7.52
C LEU A 256 12.29 4.33 -6.55
N ALA A 257 12.63 5.53 -7.05
CA ALA A 257 13.17 6.63 -6.25
C ALA A 257 12.18 7.05 -5.14
N ALA A 258 10.88 7.17 -5.46
CA ALA A 258 9.87 7.51 -4.46
C ALA A 258 9.79 6.44 -3.36
N TYR A 259 9.73 5.17 -3.71
CA TYR A 259 9.66 4.08 -2.73
C TYR A 259 10.92 3.96 -1.87
N ILE A 260 12.10 4.21 -2.44
CA ILE A 260 13.35 4.29 -1.70
C ILE A 260 13.31 5.48 -0.71
N ALA A 261 12.92 6.67 -1.17
CA ALA A 261 12.87 7.86 -0.35
C ALA A 261 11.86 7.75 0.81
N GLU A 262 10.75 7.02 0.59
CA GLU A 262 9.76 6.71 1.62
C GLU A 262 10.20 5.58 2.58
N GLY A 263 11.36 4.94 2.35
CA GLY A 263 11.84 3.82 3.15
C GLY A 263 11.04 2.53 2.97
N LEU A 264 10.33 2.39 1.84
CA LEU A 264 9.51 1.22 1.52
C LEU A 264 10.30 0.07 0.90
N VAL A 265 11.53 0.34 0.41
CA VAL A 265 12.39 -0.63 -0.27
C VAL A 265 13.77 -0.63 0.37
N ASP A 266 14.21 -1.80 0.81
CA ASP A 266 15.49 -1.99 1.50
C ASP A 266 16.55 -2.62 0.57
N TYR A 267 16.12 -3.39 -0.43
CA TYR A 267 17.00 -4.03 -1.41
C TYR A 267 16.39 -4.00 -2.82
N VAL A 268 17.22 -3.80 -3.85
CA VAL A 268 16.78 -3.85 -5.25
C VAL A 268 17.60 -4.88 -6.03
N ALA A 269 16.96 -5.83 -6.69
CA ALA A 269 17.59 -6.60 -7.76
C ALA A 269 17.10 -6.05 -9.10
N MET A 270 17.98 -5.35 -9.81
CA MET A 270 17.64 -4.78 -11.11
C MET A 270 18.23 -5.63 -12.23
N ASP A 271 17.38 -6.00 -13.18
CA ASP A 271 17.80 -6.72 -14.36
C ASP A 271 18.35 -5.79 -15.44
N VAL A 272 19.59 -6.03 -15.86
CA VAL A 272 20.24 -5.39 -17.02
C VAL A 272 20.29 -6.41 -18.15
N LYS A 273 19.49 -6.16 -19.19
CA LYS A 273 19.18 -7.19 -20.19
C LYS A 273 20.24 -7.36 -21.27
N ASN A 274 20.97 -6.29 -21.62
CA ASN A 274 22.13 -6.32 -22.51
C ASN A 274 22.86 -4.96 -22.48
N GLY A 275 23.87 -4.77 -23.33
CA GLY A 275 24.38 -3.46 -23.71
C GLY A 275 23.33 -2.63 -24.45
N LEU A 276 23.51 -1.30 -24.50
CA LEU A 276 22.52 -0.38 -25.08
C LEU A 276 22.18 -0.68 -26.55
N SER A 277 23.13 -1.23 -27.30
CA SER A 277 22.98 -1.58 -28.71
C SER A 277 21.96 -2.70 -28.94
N LYS A 278 22.04 -3.78 -28.14
CA LYS A 278 21.19 -4.98 -28.19
C LYS A 278 20.07 -4.99 -27.14
N TYR A 279 19.97 -3.97 -26.30
CA TYR A 279 18.92 -3.88 -25.28
C TYR A 279 17.50 -4.04 -25.84
N PRO A 280 17.13 -3.38 -26.97
CA PRO A 280 15.78 -3.52 -27.51
C PRO A 280 15.40 -4.95 -27.92
N GLU A 281 16.37 -5.69 -28.44
CA GLU A 281 16.23 -7.08 -28.83
C GLU A 281 15.98 -7.98 -27.61
N THR A 282 16.82 -7.83 -26.58
CA THR A 282 16.72 -8.63 -25.36
C THR A 282 15.55 -8.24 -24.45
N SER A 283 15.07 -7.00 -24.50
CA SER A 283 13.89 -6.55 -23.77
C SER A 283 12.58 -6.77 -24.56
N GLY A 284 12.65 -7.05 -25.86
CA GLY A 284 11.48 -7.13 -26.74
C GLY A 284 10.73 -5.80 -26.91
N LEU A 285 11.43 -4.66 -26.84
CA LEU A 285 10.83 -3.33 -27.01
C LEU A 285 10.97 -2.90 -28.48
N THR A 286 9.86 -2.78 -29.21
CA THR A 286 9.89 -2.40 -30.64
C THR A 286 9.77 -0.89 -30.82
N ARG A 287 10.87 -0.27 -31.30
CA ARG A 287 10.99 1.08 -31.89
C ARG A 287 10.19 2.21 -31.21
N SER A 288 10.61 2.54 -29.99
CA SER A 288 10.60 3.91 -29.42
C SER A 288 11.62 3.98 -28.26
N ASN A 289 12.80 3.42 -28.51
CA ASN A 289 13.70 2.88 -27.48
C ASN A 289 14.43 3.93 -26.66
N ALA A 290 14.65 5.14 -27.18
CA ALA A 290 15.48 6.13 -26.49
C ALA A 290 14.92 6.55 -25.12
N VAL A 291 13.59 6.67 -25.00
CA VAL A 291 12.95 7.05 -23.73
C VAL A 291 13.09 5.93 -22.70
N TRP A 292 12.87 4.67 -23.10
CA TRP A 292 13.02 3.53 -22.19
C TRP A 292 14.47 3.32 -21.78
N LEU A 293 15.42 3.39 -22.72
CA LEU A 293 16.85 3.30 -22.40
C LEU A 293 17.30 4.41 -21.44
N LYS A 294 16.80 5.64 -21.61
CA LYS A 294 17.05 6.72 -20.67
C LYS A 294 16.51 6.39 -19.27
N LYS A 295 15.32 5.81 -19.16
CA LYS A 295 14.74 5.37 -17.88
C LYS A 295 15.54 4.24 -17.23
N ILE A 296 16.01 3.27 -18.02
CA ILE A 296 16.91 2.23 -17.53
C ILE A 296 18.19 2.85 -16.96
N GLN A 297 18.83 3.76 -17.71
CA GLN A 297 20.01 4.47 -17.23
C GLN A 297 19.73 5.24 -15.94
N GLN A 298 18.60 5.95 -15.85
CA GLN A 298 18.22 6.67 -14.63
C GLN A 298 18.08 5.74 -13.42
N SER A 299 17.52 4.54 -13.59
CA SER A 299 17.45 3.54 -12.52
C SER A 299 18.82 3.00 -12.14
N ILE A 300 19.71 2.78 -13.12
CA ILE A 300 21.10 2.36 -12.86
C ILE A 300 21.83 3.43 -12.06
N ASP A 301 21.77 4.68 -12.50
CA ASP A 301 22.43 5.82 -11.86
C ASP A 301 21.89 6.04 -10.43
N LEU A 302 20.57 5.89 -10.25
CA LEU A 302 19.91 5.96 -8.95
C LEU A 302 20.46 4.92 -7.98
N LEU A 303 20.67 3.67 -8.44
CA LEU A 303 21.18 2.59 -7.58
C LEU A 303 22.67 2.74 -7.30
N ILE A 304 23.49 3.06 -8.31
CA ILE A 304 24.93 3.23 -8.15
C ILE A 304 25.28 4.40 -7.22
N ASN A 305 24.56 5.51 -7.35
CA ASN A 305 24.83 6.74 -6.58
C ASN A 305 23.93 6.88 -5.34
N GLY A 306 22.99 5.96 -5.14
CA GLY A 306 22.03 5.97 -4.04
C GLY A 306 22.52 5.28 -2.77
N GLY A 307 21.69 5.32 -1.72
CA GLY A 307 21.98 4.68 -0.43
C GLY A 307 21.34 3.31 -0.23
N THR A 308 20.39 2.91 -1.08
CA THR A 308 19.70 1.60 -0.97
C THR A 308 20.63 0.48 -1.44
N ASP A 309 20.60 -0.66 -0.76
CA ASP A 309 21.41 -1.80 -1.18
C ASP A 309 20.81 -2.46 -2.43
N TYR A 310 21.66 -3.02 -3.30
CA TYR A 310 21.20 -3.52 -4.60
C TYR A 310 22.14 -4.56 -5.22
N GLU A 311 21.62 -5.25 -6.23
CA GLU A 311 22.39 -6.02 -7.21
C GLU A 311 21.88 -5.79 -8.64
N PHE A 312 22.79 -5.83 -9.61
CA PHE A 312 22.42 -6.02 -11.01
C PHE A 312 22.40 -7.50 -11.38
N ARG A 313 21.55 -7.87 -12.33
CA ARG A 313 21.45 -9.24 -12.85
C ARG A 313 21.36 -9.27 -14.36
N THR A 314 21.99 -10.25 -14.97
CA THR A 314 21.85 -10.51 -16.42
C THR A 314 21.65 -12.00 -16.64
N THR A 315 20.53 -12.38 -17.24
CA THR A 315 20.31 -13.75 -17.73
C THR A 315 21.05 -13.93 -19.05
N VAL A 316 22.06 -14.79 -19.05
CA VAL A 316 22.93 -15.04 -20.21
C VAL A 316 22.32 -16.13 -21.08
N VAL A 317 22.00 -15.76 -22.31
CA VAL A 317 21.33 -16.59 -23.33
C VAL A 317 22.20 -16.63 -24.57
N ALA A 318 22.44 -17.83 -25.12
CA ALA A 318 23.42 -18.04 -26.17
C ALA A 318 23.17 -17.18 -27.42
N GLU A 319 21.91 -17.02 -27.81
CA GLU A 319 21.49 -16.29 -28.99
C GLU A 319 21.65 -14.77 -28.87
N TYR A 320 21.74 -14.24 -27.64
CA TYR A 320 21.70 -12.81 -27.38
C TYR A 320 22.94 -12.25 -26.70
N HIS A 321 23.79 -13.12 -26.14
CA HIS A 321 24.91 -12.74 -25.30
C HIS A 321 26.21 -13.44 -25.72
N GLU A 322 27.16 -12.61 -26.13
CA GLU A 322 28.56 -12.94 -26.39
C GLU A 322 29.51 -12.14 -25.48
N ALA A 323 30.81 -12.46 -25.50
CA ALA A 323 31.81 -11.81 -24.66
C ALA A 323 31.83 -10.27 -24.81
N SER A 324 31.63 -9.74 -26.02
CA SER A 324 31.60 -8.28 -26.25
C SER A 324 30.39 -7.61 -25.60
N ASP A 325 29.27 -8.32 -25.45
CA ASP A 325 28.08 -7.78 -24.78
C ASP A 325 28.32 -7.59 -23.29
N MET A 326 29.14 -8.44 -22.67
CA MET A 326 29.54 -8.29 -21.26
C MET A 326 30.37 -7.02 -21.05
N ASP A 327 31.16 -6.63 -22.04
CA ASP A 327 31.92 -5.38 -22.01
C ASP A 327 30.99 -4.16 -22.12
N GLU A 328 29.97 -4.21 -22.99
CA GLU A 328 28.95 -3.15 -23.09
C GLU A 328 28.09 -3.05 -21.84
N ILE A 329 27.66 -4.18 -21.26
CA ILE A 329 26.95 -4.23 -19.98
C ILE A 329 27.84 -3.64 -18.89
N GLY A 330 29.11 -4.06 -18.81
CA GLY A 330 30.06 -3.58 -17.82
C GLY A 330 30.21 -2.07 -17.85
N LYS A 331 30.37 -1.47 -19.04
CA LYS A 331 30.40 -0.01 -19.22
C LYS A 331 29.09 0.66 -18.77
N LEU A 332 27.95 0.05 -19.06
CA LEU A 332 26.64 0.57 -18.70
C LEU A 332 26.43 0.66 -17.18
N ILE A 333 26.97 -0.30 -16.43
CA ILE A 333 26.89 -0.36 -14.95
C ILE A 333 28.23 -0.10 -14.25
N GLU A 334 29.11 0.68 -14.88
CA GLU A 334 30.46 0.93 -14.35
C GLU A 334 30.39 1.54 -12.94
N GLY A 335 31.19 1.00 -12.02
CA GLY A 335 31.21 1.42 -10.62
C GLY A 335 30.17 0.72 -9.74
N ALA A 336 29.34 -0.16 -10.30
CA ALA A 336 28.35 -0.91 -9.54
C ALA A 336 28.98 -1.76 -8.41
N LYS A 337 28.25 -1.86 -7.30
CA LYS A 337 28.63 -2.67 -6.14
C LYS A 337 28.68 -4.16 -6.49
N ARG A 338 27.63 -4.68 -7.15
CA ARG A 338 27.56 -6.11 -7.49
C ARG A 338 26.72 -6.40 -8.73
N CYS A 339 27.13 -7.43 -9.48
CA CYS A 339 26.43 -7.95 -10.64
C CYS A 339 26.46 -9.49 -10.62
N TYR A 340 25.34 -10.14 -10.92
CA TYR A 340 25.25 -11.59 -11.03
C TYR A 340 24.83 -12.01 -12.44
N LEU A 341 25.68 -12.81 -13.09
CA LEU A 341 25.32 -13.51 -14.31
C LEU A 341 24.50 -14.75 -13.97
N GLN A 342 23.34 -14.89 -14.59
CA GLN A 342 22.45 -16.02 -14.39
C GLN A 342 22.47 -16.88 -15.64
N LYS A 343 22.85 -18.15 -15.50
CA LYS A 343 22.80 -19.10 -16.62
C LYS A 343 21.33 -19.31 -17.01
N PHE A 344 21.03 -19.13 -18.29
CA PHE A 344 19.69 -19.41 -18.81
C PHE A 344 19.31 -20.88 -18.62
N VAL A 345 18.03 -21.12 -18.33
CA VAL A 345 17.43 -22.45 -18.19
C VAL A 345 16.09 -22.44 -18.90
N ASP A 346 15.90 -23.24 -19.94
CA ASP A 346 14.61 -23.26 -20.62
C ASP A 346 13.50 -23.75 -19.67
N SER A 347 12.50 -22.89 -19.41
CA SER A 347 11.35 -23.25 -18.58
C SER A 347 10.29 -24.05 -19.35
N GLY A 348 10.47 -24.26 -20.65
CA GLY A 348 9.49 -24.82 -21.57
C GLY A 348 8.35 -23.84 -21.91
N LYS A 349 8.40 -22.63 -21.37
CA LYS A 349 7.36 -21.58 -21.50
C LYS A 349 7.97 -20.20 -21.81
N THR A 350 9.15 -20.15 -22.40
CA THR A 350 9.73 -18.88 -22.83
C THR A 350 8.93 -18.25 -23.97
N ILE A 351 9.02 -16.92 -24.11
CA ILE A 351 8.30 -16.19 -25.16
C ILE A 351 8.80 -16.60 -26.55
N ALA A 352 10.11 -16.70 -26.74
CA ALA A 352 10.73 -17.25 -27.93
C ALA A 352 11.20 -18.68 -27.67
N GLN A 353 11.20 -19.49 -28.73
CA GLN A 353 11.59 -20.90 -28.70
C GLN A 353 13.00 -21.08 -29.29
N GLY A 354 13.65 -22.20 -28.95
CA GLY A 354 14.97 -22.54 -29.48
C GLY A 354 16.11 -21.71 -28.89
N LEU A 355 15.96 -21.27 -27.64
CA LEU A 355 16.99 -20.55 -26.89
C LEU A 355 17.87 -21.53 -26.11
N HIS A 356 19.16 -21.22 -25.98
CA HIS A 356 20.12 -22.11 -25.33
C HIS A 356 20.91 -21.44 -24.23
N ALA A 357 21.35 -22.24 -23.26
CA ALA A 357 22.27 -21.81 -22.23
C ALA A 357 23.71 -21.78 -22.78
N ARG A 358 24.50 -20.80 -22.34
CA ARG A 358 25.97 -20.85 -22.47
C ARG A 358 26.55 -21.93 -21.55
N ASN A 359 27.70 -22.49 -21.90
CA ASN A 359 28.37 -23.49 -21.05
C ASN A 359 28.98 -22.85 -19.79
N ASP A 360 29.38 -23.68 -18.82
CA ASP A 360 29.85 -23.18 -17.52
C ASP A 360 31.16 -22.40 -17.66
N GLU A 361 32.04 -22.79 -18.59
CA GLU A 361 33.30 -22.11 -18.89
C GLU A 361 33.06 -20.70 -19.47
N GLU A 362 32.13 -20.55 -20.42
CA GLU A 362 31.71 -19.27 -21.00
C GLU A 362 31.11 -18.35 -19.93
N MET A 363 30.29 -18.90 -19.03
CA MET A 363 29.70 -18.11 -17.94
C MET A 363 30.78 -17.53 -17.00
N VAL A 364 31.83 -18.31 -16.70
CA VAL A 364 32.97 -17.86 -15.89
C VAL A 364 33.79 -16.82 -16.65
N GLU A 365 34.07 -17.04 -17.93
CA GLU A 365 34.77 -16.07 -18.78
C GLU A 365 34.03 -14.72 -18.81
N TYR A 366 32.71 -14.73 -19.00
CA TYR A 366 31.87 -13.54 -19.05
C TYR A 366 31.89 -12.78 -17.72
N ALA A 367 31.93 -13.49 -16.58
CA ALA A 367 32.08 -12.88 -15.28
C ALA A 367 33.43 -12.16 -15.12
N GLU A 368 34.54 -12.73 -15.63
CA GLU A 368 35.85 -12.06 -15.60
C GLU A 368 35.88 -10.76 -16.42
N ILE A 369 35.11 -10.68 -17.51
CA ILE A 369 34.97 -9.44 -18.28
C ILE A 369 34.31 -8.34 -17.45
N LEU A 370 33.22 -8.67 -16.74
CA LEU A 370 32.49 -7.71 -15.90
C LEU A 370 33.29 -7.23 -14.68
N LYS A 371 34.22 -8.03 -14.15
CA LYS A 371 35.08 -7.63 -13.01
C LYS A 371 35.95 -6.41 -13.29
N LYS A 372 36.14 -6.03 -14.57
CA LYS A 372 36.82 -4.79 -14.95
C LYS A 372 36.03 -3.54 -14.55
N TYR A 373 34.71 -3.66 -14.40
CA TYR A 373 33.78 -2.54 -14.22
C TYR A 373 33.00 -2.59 -12.89
N VAL A 374 32.76 -3.80 -12.35
CA VAL A 374 31.92 -4.05 -11.19
C VAL A 374 32.74 -4.65 -10.05
N LYS A 375 32.49 -4.19 -8.80
CA LYS A 375 33.30 -4.58 -7.63
C LYS A 375 33.15 -6.06 -7.25
N GLU A 376 31.92 -6.58 -7.26
CA GLU A 376 31.61 -7.98 -6.97
C GLU A 376 30.85 -8.59 -8.15
N VAL A 377 31.41 -9.62 -8.78
CA VAL A 377 30.74 -10.35 -9.86
C VAL A 377 30.61 -11.81 -9.49
N GLY A 378 29.39 -12.34 -9.59
CA GLY A 378 29.08 -13.75 -9.34
C GLY A 378 28.37 -14.42 -10.51
N VAL A 379 28.41 -15.74 -10.55
CA VAL A 379 27.64 -16.57 -11.51
C VAL A 379 26.65 -17.44 -10.73
N ARG A 380 25.41 -17.51 -11.20
CA ARG A 380 24.33 -18.34 -10.64
C ARG A 380 23.90 -19.39 -11.67
N GLY A 381 23.63 -20.61 -11.21
CA GLY A 381 23.15 -21.71 -12.06
C GLY A 381 24.24 -22.56 -12.71
N ILE A 382 25.48 -22.51 -12.22
CA ILE A 382 26.59 -23.39 -12.64
C ILE A 382 26.95 -24.35 -11.49
N GLY A 383 27.40 -25.57 -11.81
CA GLY A 383 27.93 -26.50 -10.79
C GLY A 383 26.91 -27.23 -9.88
N GLY A 384 25.65 -27.41 -10.31
CA GLY A 384 24.69 -28.29 -9.63
C GLY A 384 24.17 -27.79 -8.26
N ARG A 385 24.22 -26.49 -8.00
CA ARG A 385 23.59 -25.84 -6.84
C ARG A 385 22.85 -24.58 -7.23
#